data_AF-A0AAU5EXB3-F1
#
_entry.id   AF-A0AAU5EXB3-F1
#
_cell.length_a   1.000
_cell.length_b   1.000
_cell.length_c   1.000
_cell.angle_alpha   90.00
_cell.angle_beta   90.00
_cell.angle_gamma   90.00
#
_symmetry.space_group_name_H-M   'P 1'
#
loop_
_entity.id
_entity.type
_entity.pdbx_description
1 polymer ?
#
loop_
_entity_poly.entity_id
_entity_poly.type
_entity_poly.pdbx_seq_one_letter_code
_entity_poly.pdbx_strand_id
1 'polypeptide(L)' 'MTDTRQLVSQCLDFPSILDSIGDADDFVSSGVNSGEVIRIALRCEEELGRALSDEELASLNTLAAVRELLAGGAA' A
#
# COMPACT_ATOMS: atom_id res chain seq x y z
N MET A 1 -3.58 11.81 10.31
CA MET A 1 -2.59 10.84 9.79
C MET A 1 -3.23 9.48 9.87
N THR A 2 -3.57 8.91 8.73
CA THR A 2 -4.12 7.55 8.65
C THR A 2 -2.98 6.57 8.93
N ASP A 3 -3.20 5.61 9.83
CA ASP A 3 -2.22 4.54 10.07
C ASP A 3 -2.09 3.68 8.80
N THR A 4 -0.89 3.64 8.22
CA THR A 4 -0.62 2.88 6.98
C THR A 4 -1.01 1.42 7.11
N ARG A 5 -0.74 0.77 8.25
CA ARG A 5 -1.11 -0.64 8.44
C ARG A 5 -2.61 -0.80 8.52
N GLN A 6 -3.30 0.13 9.17
CA GLN A 6 -4.76 0.13 9.19
C GLN A 6 -5.35 0.32 7.79
N LEU A 7 -4.81 1.24 6.99
CA LEU A 7 -5.25 1.46 5.61
C LEU A 7 -5.07 0.19 4.76
N VAL A 8 -3.86 -0.38 4.76
CA VAL A 8 -3.58 -1.59 3.99
C VAL A 8 -4.46 -2.74 4.46
N SER A 9 -4.68 -2.90 5.77
CA SER A 9 -5.54 -3.97 6.31
C SER A 9 -6.97 -3.95 5.77
N GLN A 10 -7.51 -2.77 5.43
CA GLN A 10 -8.86 -2.62 4.87
C GLN A 10 -8.95 -3.05 3.41
N CYS A 11 -7.81 -3.19 2.73
CA CYS A 11 -7.74 -3.56 1.32
C CYS A 11 -7.52 -5.07 1.12
N LEU A 12 -7.13 -5.80 2.17
CA LEU A 12 -6.79 -7.22 2.11
C LEU A 12 -7.99 -8.13 2.41
N ASP A 13 -8.05 -9.26 1.74
CA ASP A 13 -9.01 -10.33 2.01
C ASP A 13 -8.63 -11.09 3.31
N PHE A 14 -7.32 -11.13 3.62
CA PHE A 14 -6.77 -11.74 4.83
C PHE A 14 -5.84 -10.76 5.59
N PRO A 15 -6.41 -9.83 6.40
CA PRO A 15 -5.63 -8.77 7.05
C PRO A 15 -4.52 -9.26 7.98
N SER A 16 -4.66 -10.45 8.57
CA SER A 16 -3.67 -11.06 9.47
C SER A 16 -2.31 -11.31 8.81
N ILE A 17 -2.22 -11.28 7.48
CA ILE A 17 -0.93 -11.40 6.78
C ILE A 17 0.03 -10.25 7.13
N LEU A 18 -0.51 -9.08 7.52
CA LEU A 18 0.29 -7.92 7.93
C LEU A 18 1.08 -8.15 9.23
N ASP A 19 0.66 -9.10 10.06
CA ASP A 19 1.39 -9.46 11.29
C ASP A 19 2.73 -10.15 10.96
N SER A 20 2.85 -10.71 9.75
CA SER A 20 4.06 -11.37 9.24
C SER A 20 4.86 -10.54 8.24
N ILE A 21 4.35 -9.37 7.83
CA ILE A 21 4.98 -8.50 6.82
C ILE A 21 5.71 -7.35 7.51
N GLY A 22 7.02 -7.30 7.31
CA GLY A 22 7.88 -6.19 7.65
C GLY A 22 7.70 -5.01 6.68
N ASP A 23 8.18 -3.84 7.08
CA ASP A 23 7.91 -2.61 6.34
C ASP A 23 8.52 -2.58 4.93
N ALA A 24 9.59 -3.32 4.69
CA ALA A 24 10.29 -3.41 3.41
C ALA A 24 10.01 -4.71 2.65
N ASP A 25 9.15 -5.58 3.20
CA ASP A 25 8.81 -6.84 2.55
C ASP A 25 7.87 -6.57 1.37
N ASP A 26 8.20 -7.20 0.23
CA ASP A 26 7.41 -7.10 -0.98
C ASP A 26 6.05 -7.80 -0.77
N PHE A 27 4.98 -7.09 -1.09
CA PHE A 27 3.61 -7.55 -0.91
C PHE A 27 3.32 -8.85 -1.66
N VAL A 28 3.72 -8.92 -2.93
CA VAL A 28 3.44 -10.08 -3.78
C VAL A 28 4.19 -11.31 -3.28
N SER A 29 5.46 -11.13 -2.92
CA SER A 29 6.31 -12.16 -2.34
C SER A 29 5.80 -12.64 -0.98
N SER A 30 5.07 -11.78 -0.26
CA SER A 30 4.46 -12.08 1.03
C SER A 30 3.06 -12.69 0.94
N GLY A 31 2.51 -12.86 -0.26
CA GLY A 31 1.21 -13.50 -0.48
C GLY A 31 0.03 -12.55 -0.68
N VAL A 32 0.28 -11.23 -0.74
CA VAL A 32 -0.73 -10.25 -1.16
C VAL A 32 -0.90 -10.36 -2.67
N ASN A 33 -2.12 -10.57 -3.13
CA ASN A 33 -2.38 -10.72 -4.56
C ASN A 33 -2.38 -9.36 -5.29
N SER A 34 -2.17 -9.39 -6.61
CA SER A 34 -2.13 -8.17 -7.42
C SER A 34 -3.43 -7.36 -7.36
N GLY A 35 -4.60 -8.00 -7.21
CA GLY A 35 -5.87 -7.30 -7.03
C GLY A 35 -5.99 -6.58 -5.68
N GLU A 36 -5.37 -7.10 -4.62
CA GLU A 36 -5.23 -6.41 -3.33
C GLU A 36 -4.28 -5.22 -3.44
N VAL A 37 -3.16 -5.36 -4.16
CA VAL A 37 -2.24 -4.23 -4.44
C VAL A 37 -2.97 -3.10 -5.19
N ILE A 38 -3.80 -3.42 -6.18
CA ILE A 38 -4.63 -2.42 -6.86
C ILE A 38 -5.64 -1.77 -5.90
N ARG A 39 -6.26 -2.53 -4.99
CA ARG A 39 -7.14 -1.96 -3.95
C ARG A 39 -6.41 -1.00 -3.03
N ILE A 40 -5.16 -1.31 -2.65
CA ILE A 40 -4.30 -0.41 -1.86
C ILE A 40 -4.03 0.87 -2.64
N ALA A 41 -3.69 0.78 -3.93
CA ALA A 41 -3.46 1.94 -4.79
C ALA A 41 -4.68 2.86 -4.87
N LEU A 42 -5.86 2.30 -5.18
CA LEU A 42 -7.12 3.05 -5.22
C LEU A 42 -7.43 3.73 -3.88
N ARG A 43 -7.17 3.04 -2.77
CA ARG A 43 -7.35 3.62 -1.42
C ARG A 43 -6.36 4.76 -1.15
N CYS A 44 -5.14 4.68 -1.66
CA CYS A 44 -4.17 5.78 -1.57
C CYS A 44 -4.62 6.99 -2.41
N GLU A 45 -5.17 6.78 -3.60
CA GLU A 45 -5.71 7.86 -4.44
C GLU A 45 -6.86 8.59 -3.74
N GLU A 46 -7.75 7.86 -3.07
CA GLU A 46 -8.83 8.42 -2.26
C GLU A 46 -8.31 9.29 -1.11
N GLU A 47 -7.26 8.85 -0.41
CA GLU A 47 -6.66 9.62 0.69
C GLU A 47 -5.88 10.84 0.20
N LEU A 48 -5.23 10.76 -0.97
CA LEU A 48 -4.48 11.86 -1.58
C LEU A 48 -5.36 12.85 -2.35
N GLY A 49 -6.57 12.44 -2.74
CA GLY A 49 -7.47 13.23 -3.59
C GLY A 49 -6.97 13.40 -5.03
N ARG A 50 -6.11 12.49 -5.51
CA ARG A 50 -5.58 12.48 -6.88
C ARG A 50 -5.23 11.07 -7.33
N ALA A 51 -5.18 10.87 -8.64
CA ALA A 51 -4.62 9.64 -9.21
C ALA A 51 -3.12 9.51 -8.91
N LEU A 52 -2.63 8.28 -8.81
CA LEU A 52 -1.21 7.97 -8.76
C LEU A 52 -0.60 8.05 -10.16
N SER A 53 0.67 8.44 -10.25
CA SER A 53 1.44 8.28 -11.49
C SER A 53 1.78 6.80 -11.73
N ASP A 54 2.19 6.48 -12.95
CA ASP A 54 2.65 5.13 -13.28
C ASP A 54 3.87 4.72 -12.42
N GLU A 55 4.77 5.66 -12.10
CA GLU A 55 5.91 5.39 -11.20
C GLU A 55 5.47 5.13 -9.75
N GLU A 56 4.52 5.91 -9.24
CA GLU A 56 3.96 5.71 -7.90
C GLU A 56 3.23 4.36 -7.80
N LEU A 57 2.47 4.00 -8.83
CA LEU A 57 1.80 2.70 -8.90
C LEU A 57 2.80 1.54 -8.94
N ALA A 58 3.87 1.67 -9.75
CA ALA A 58 4.89 0.64 -9.89
C ALA A 58 5.74 0.44 -8.62
N SER A 59 5.87 1.48 -7.79
CA SER A 59 6.62 1.44 -6.54
C SER A 59 5.79 1.07 -5.30
N LEU A 60 4.47 0.90 -5.45
CA LEU A 60 3.54 0.60 -4.35
C LEU A 60 3.52 -0.88 -3.92
N ASN A 61 4.70 -1.44 -3.64
CA ASN A 61 4.87 -2.87 -3.34
C ASN A 61 5.28 -3.19 -1.89
N THR A 62 5.45 -2.18 -1.03
CA THR A 62 5.82 -2.36 0.38
C THR A 62 5.03 -1.42 1.29
N LEU A 63 4.93 -1.75 2.59
CA LEU A 63 4.33 -0.86 3.59
C LEU A 63 5.09 0.48 3.70
N ALA A 64 6.42 0.45 3.56
CA ALA A 64 7.24 1.65 3.57
C ALA A 64 6.90 2.58 2.40
N ALA A 65 6.75 2.04 1.18
CA ALA A 65 6.37 2.81 0.01
C ALA A 65 4.98 3.45 0.15
N VAL A 66 3.99 2.69 0.66
CA VAL A 66 2.64 3.23 0.94
C VAL A 66 2.72 4.39 1.94
N ARG A 67 3.49 4.23 3.02
CA ARG A 67 3.66 5.27 4.04
C ARG A 67 4.34 6.52 3.48
N GLU A 68 5.39 6.33 2.69
CA GLU A 68 6.14 7.42 2.06
C GLU A 68 5.26 8.23 1.08
N LEU A 69 4.49 7.51 0.25
CA LEU A 69 3.50 8.10 -0.65
C LEU A 69 2.47 8.96 0.12
N LEU A 70 1.90 8.43 1.20
CA LEU A 70 0.91 9.14 2.02
C LEU A 70 1.50 10.28 2.85
N ALA A 71 2.81 10.27 3.11
CA ALA A 71 3.52 11.36 3.78
C ALA A 71 3.83 12.53 2.83
N GLY A 72 3.51 12.42 1.54
CA GLY A 72 3.85 13.40 0.50
C GLY A 72 5.30 13.31 0.02
N GLY A 73 5.98 12.20 0.33
CA GLY A 73 7.34 11.90 -0.11
C GLY A 73 7.35 11.10 -1.41
N ALA A 74 6.62 11.53 -2.45
CA ALA A 74 6.92 11.04 -3.78
C ALA A 74 8.18 11.79 -4.29
N ALA A 75 9.31 11.07 -4.39
CA ALA A 75 10.52 11.56 -5.05
C ALA A 75 10.41 11.42 -6.57
#